data_AF-A0A969ENN1-F1
#
_entry.id   AF-A0A969ENN1-F1
#
_cell.length_a   1.000
_cell.length_b   1.000
_cell.length_c   1.000
_cell.angle_alpha   90.00
_cell.angle_beta   90.00
_cell.angle_gamma   90.00
#
_symmetry.space_group_name_H-M   'P 1'
#
loop_
_entity.id
_entity.type
_entity.pdbx_description
1 polymer ?
#
loop_
_entity_poly.entity_id
_entity_poly.type
_entity_poly.pdbx_seq_one_letter_code
_entity_poly.pdbx_strand_id
1 'polypeptide(L)' 'MFLAFVPIKPTLWMMMIPTFGQQLLINQLMREEPVLAMNVIVSVLITLAVSTLLSWMAVWLYKREQILFGRT' A
#
# COMPACT_ATOMS: atom_id res chain seq x y z
N MET A 1 -2.07 -13.55 -10.00
CA MET A 1 -2.00 -14.91 -9.41
C MET A 1 -0.75 -15.72 -9.80
N PHE A 2 0.14 -15.27 -10.69
CA PHE A 2 1.36 -16.03 -11.03
C PHE A 2 2.49 -15.94 -9.98
N LEU A 3 2.55 -14.84 -9.22
CA LEU A 3 3.53 -14.61 -8.14
C LEU A 3 3.31 -15.50 -6.90
N ALA A 4 2.19 -16.25 -6.84
CA ALA A 4 1.86 -17.08 -5.69
C ALA A 4 2.70 -18.36 -5.61
N PHE A 5 3.38 -18.75 -6.70
CA PHE A 5 4.09 -20.04 -6.78
C PHE A 5 5.61 -19.91 -6.89
N VAL A 6 6.13 -18.78 -7.37
CA VAL A 6 7.58 -18.52 -7.42
C VAL A 6 8.00 -17.71 -6.19
N PRO A 7 8.87 -18.24 -5.31
CA PRO A 7 9.36 -17.49 -4.16
C PRO A 7 10.18 -16.28 -4.62
N ILE A 8 9.74 -15.10 -4.20
CA ILE A 8 10.44 -13.84 -4.47
C ILE A 8 11.09 -13.41 -3.17
N LYS A 9 12.41 -13.22 -3.22
CA LYS A 9 13.16 -12.68 -2.09
C LYS A 9 12.69 -11.25 -1.83
N PRO A 10 12.10 -10.96 -0.65
CA PRO A 10 11.64 -9.61 -0.37
C PRO A 10 12.84 -8.68 -0.27
N THR A 11 12.70 -7.52 -0.91
CA THR A 11 13.66 -6.41 -0.79
C THR A 11 12.92 -5.16 -0.33
N LEU A 12 13.63 -4.22 0.27
CA LEU A 12 13.00 -3.05 0.91
C LEU A 12 12.16 -2.22 -0.09
N TRP A 13 12.65 -2.05 -1.32
CA TRP A 13 11.94 -1.32 -2.38
C TRP A 13 10.61 -1.98 -2.78
N MET A 14 10.51 -3.31 -2.68
CA MET A 14 9.26 -4.02 -2.96
C MET A 14 8.17 -3.72 -1.93
N MET A 15 8.56 -3.39 -0.69
CA MET A 15 7.63 -3.02 0.39
C MET A 15 7.05 -1.61 0.22
N MET A 16 7.62 -0.81 -0.68
CA MET A 16 7.15 0.55 -0.98
C MET A 16 5.93 0.58 -1.91
N ILE A 17 5.55 -0.56 -2.48
CA ILE A 17 4.34 -0.65 -3.29
C ILE A 17 3.26 -1.27 -2.37
N PRO A 18 2.23 -0.52 -1.94
CA PRO A 18 1.32 -0.94 -0.86
C PRO A 18 0.75 -2.36 -1.06
N THR A 19 0.04 -2.59 -2.18
CA THR A 19 -0.62 -3.87 -2.46
C THR A 19 0.38 -4.99 -2.74
N PHE A 20 1.52 -4.68 -3.35
CA PHE A 20 2.52 -5.69 -3.69
C PHE A 20 3.32 -6.14 -2.46
N GLY A 21 3.78 -5.21 -1.63
CA GLY A 21 4.45 -5.50 -0.36
C GLY A 21 3.54 -6.30 0.58
N GLN A 22 2.27 -5.92 0.68
CA GLN A 22 1.29 -6.67 1.46
C GLN A 22 1.10 -8.10 0.94
N GLN A 23 0.95 -8.29 -0.38
CA GLN A 23 0.82 -9.61 -0.97
C GLN A 23 2.06 -10.48 -0.74
N LEU A 24 3.26 -9.89 -0.82
CA LEU A 24 4.51 -10.60 -0.51
C LEU A 24 4.54 -11.06 0.95
N LEU A 25 4.24 -10.17 1.90
CA LEU A 25 4.20 -10.51 3.33
C LEU A 25 3.19 -11.62 3.63
N ILE A 26 2.00 -11.57 3.03
CA ILE A 26 0.99 -12.63 3.15
C ILE A 26 1.54 -13.96 2.61
N ASN A 27 2.15 -13.95 1.42
CA ASN A 27 2.73 -15.15 0.84
C ASN A 27 3.84 -15.74 1.73
N GLN A 28 4.69 -14.89 2.34
CA GLN A 28 5.74 -15.35 3.26
C GLN A 28 5.14 -16.02 4.51
N LEU A 29 4.10 -15.42 5.10
CA LEU A 29 3.39 -15.99 6.24
C LEU A 29 2.74 -17.33 5.89
N MET A 30 2.09 -17.43 4.72
CA MET A 30 1.49 -18.68 4.24
C MET A 30 2.52 -19.79 3.97
N ARG A 31 3.77 -19.41 3.68
CA ARG A 31 4.88 -20.33 3.38
C ARG A 31 5.76 -20.62 4.61
N GLU A 32 5.40 -20.08 5.78
CA GLU A 32 6.20 -20.16 7.01
C GLU A 32 7.64 -19.64 6.81
N GLU A 33 7.82 -18.69 5.87
CA GLU A 33 9.10 -18.05 5.62
C GLU A 33 9.38 -16.97 6.69
N PRO A 34 10.65 -16.73 7.05
CA PRO A 34 10.99 -15.69 8.01
C PRO A 34 10.59 -14.30 7.48
N VAL A 35 9.73 -13.63 8.23
CA VAL A 35 9.30 -12.26 7.95
C VAL A 35 10.14 -11.28 8.76
N LEU A 36 10.87 -10.40 8.08
CA LEU A 36 11.60 -9.33 8.74
C LEU A 36 10.63 -8.25 9.23
N ALA A 37 10.67 -7.92 10.53
CA ALA A 37 9.85 -6.87 11.13
C ALA A 37 10.00 -5.52 10.41
N MET A 38 11.20 -5.21 9.90
CA MET A 38 11.46 -4.01 9.10
C MET A 38 10.57 -3.93 7.85
N ASN A 39 10.36 -5.05 7.15
CA ASN A 39 9.52 -5.09 5.95
C ASN A 39 8.06 -4.79 6.29
N VAL A 40 7.59 -5.29 7.43
CA VAL A 40 6.23 -5.03 7.94
C VAL A 40 6.06 -3.55 8.26
N ILE A 41 7.00 -2.96 9.02
CA ILE A 41 6.96 -1.55 9.41
C ILE A 41 6.96 -0.64 8.18
N VAL A 42 7.87 -0.88 7.22
CA VAL A 42 7.93 -0.10 5.97
C VAL A 42 6.63 -0.23 5.19
N SER A 43 6.09 -1.44 5.04
CA SER A 43 4.84 -1.66 4.31
C SER A 43 3.65 -0.94 4.97
N VAL A 44 3.57 -0.94 6.31
CA VAL A 44 2.53 -0.22 7.07
C VAL A 44 2.65 1.28 6.85
N LEU A 45 3.86 1.85 7.06
CA LEU A 45 4.08 3.29 6.94
C LEU A 45 3.79 3.80 5.54
N ILE A 46 4.24 3.08 4.51
CA ILE A 46 3.99 3.47 3.12
C ILE A 46 2.51 3.36 2.77
N THR A 47 1.83 2.29 3.19
CA THR A 47 0.38 2.14 2.96
C THR A 47 -0.40 3.28 3.60
N LEU A 48 -0.09 3.63 4.86
CA LEU A 48 -0.73 4.74 5.55
C LEU A 48 -0.43 6.09 4.90
N ALA A 49 0.82 6.34 4.50
CA ALA A 49 1.21 7.57 3.83
C ALA A 49 0.47 7.75 2.49
N VAL A 50 0.45 6.70 1.66
CA VAL A 50 -0.25 6.71 0.37
C VAL A 50 -1.76 6.88 0.57
N SER A 51 -2.37 6.15 1.51
CA SER A 51 -3.80 6.29 1.80
C SER A 51 -4.14 7.71 2.27
N THR A 52 -3.34 8.29 3.17
CA THR A 52 -3.55 9.64 3.67
C THR A 52 -3.46 10.67 2.54
N LEU A 53 -2.43 10.54 1.68
CA LEU A 53 -2.26 11.42 0.53
C LEU A 53 -3.45 11.35 -0.43
N LEU A 54 -3.89 10.14 -0.78
CA LEU A 54 -5.04 9.94 -1.67
C LEU A 54 -6.34 10.46 -1.05
N SER A 55 -6.59 10.20 0.23
CA SER A 55 -7.75 10.73 0.93
C SER A 55 -7.73 12.27 0.99
N TRP A 56 -6.57 12.87 1.24
CA TRP A 56 -6.40 14.31 1.23
C TRP A 56 -6.66 14.91 -0.16
N MET A 57 -6.10 14.30 -1.21
CA MET A 57 -6.36 14.69 -2.60
C MET A 57 -7.84 14.58 -2.96
N ALA A 58 -8.52 13.52 -2.52
CA ALA A 58 -9.96 13.36 -2.73
C ALA A 58 -10.74 14.49 -2.05
N VAL A 59 -10.48 14.79 -0.77
CA VAL A 59 -11.11 15.90 -0.05
C VAL A 59 -10.84 17.25 -0.74
N TRP A 60 -9.61 17.47 -1.19
CA TRP A 60 -9.24 18.69 -1.92
C TRP A 60 -10.01 18.81 -3.24
N LEU A 61 -10.11 17.71 -4.00
CA LEU A 61 -10.86 17.68 -5.25
C LEU A 61 -12.36 17.91 -5.02
N TYR A 62 -12.96 17.28 -4.01
CA TYR A 62 -14.36 17.49 -3.65
C TYR A 62 -14.64 18.94 -3.26
N LYS A 63 -13.78 19.56 -2.45
CA LYS A 63 -13.91 20.99 -2.12
C LYS A 63 -13.81 21.88 -3.36
N ARG A 64 -12.88 21.57 -4.27
CA ARG A 64 -12.71 22.31 -5.53
C ARG A 64 -13.93 22.16 -6.45
N GLU A 65 -14.50 20.96 -6.54
CA GLU A 65 -15.70 20.71 -7.34
C GLU A 65 -16.97 21.31 -6.72
N GLN A 66 -17.10 21.34 -5.39
CA GLN A 66 -18.19 22.06 -4.71
C GLN A 66 -18.16 23.57 -4.99
N ILE A 67 -16.96 24.16 -5.16
CA ILE A 67 -16.81 25.58 -5.55
C ILE A 67 -17.20 25.79 -7.03
N LEU A 68 -16.96 24.81 -7.91
CA LEU A 68 -17.25 24.90 -9.35
C LEU A 68 -18.70 24.55 -9.72
N PHE A 69 -19.34 23.62 -9.01
CA PHE A 69 -20.70 23.14 -9.28
C PHE A 69 -21.74 23.68 -8.30
N GLY A 70 -21.45 24.81 -7.65
CA GLY A 70 -22.27 25.49 -6.66
C GLY A 70 -23.75 25.14 -6.74
N ARG A 71 -24.17 24.18 -5.89
CA ARG A 71 -25.57 24.07 -5.52
C ARG A 71 -25.74 24.94 -4.28
N THR A 72 -26.42 26.05 -4.54
CA THR A 72 -27.05 27.00 -3.61
C THR A 72 -27.55 26.35 -2.33
#